data_AF-A0A2N2RS12-F1
#
_entry.id   AF-A0A2N2RS12-F1
#
_cell.length_a   1.000
_cell.length_b   1.000
_cell.length_c   1.000
_cell.angle_alpha   90.00
_cell.angle_beta   90.00
_cell.angle_gamma   90.00
#
_symmetry.space_group_name_H-M   'P 1'
#
loop_
_entity.id
_entity.type
_entity.pdbx_description
1 polymer ?
#
loop_
_entity_poly.entity_id
_entity_poly.type
_entity_poly.pdbx_seq_one_letter_code
_entity_poly.pdbx_strand_id
1 'polypeptide(L)' 'MLNHAVDRKRCASCEHWSGWRQPGEEPGTVIIEAETSEGLCQGGGWDNSERRARSACGHWRIWEVLNQTPP' A
#
# COMPACT_ATOMS: atom_id res chain seq x y z
N MET A 1 -9.50 -11.52 2.49
CA MET A 1 -8.32 -10.87 1.90
C MET A 1 -8.65 -10.45 0.48
N LEU A 2 -8.17 -9.29 0.04
CA LEU A 2 -8.50 -8.62 -1.21
C LEU A 2 -7.22 -8.23 -1.96
N ASN A 3 -7.21 -8.41 -3.27
CA ASN A 3 -6.13 -7.94 -4.15
C ASN A 3 -6.36 -6.49 -4.58
N HIS A 4 -5.35 -5.65 -4.38
CA HIS A 4 -5.32 -4.27 -4.82
C HIS A 4 -4.20 -4.06 -5.83
N ALA A 5 -4.55 -3.47 -6.97
CA ALA A 5 -3.57 -3.11 -8.00
C ALA A 5 -2.73 -1.89 -7.56
N VAL A 6 -1.42 -2.00 -7.77
CA VAL A 6 -0.41 -0.98 -7.39
C VAL A 6 -0.55 0.29 -8.23
N ASP A 7 -1.00 0.16 -9.48
CA ASP A 7 -1.25 1.23 -10.45
C ASP A 7 -2.20 2.33 -9.91
N ARG A 8 -3.09 1.98 -8.98
CA ARG A 8 -4.01 2.90 -8.30
C ARG A 8 -3.32 3.84 -7.30
N LYS A 9 -2.05 3.63 -7.00
CA LYS A 9 -1.20 4.45 -6.11
C LYS A 9 -1.86 4.75 -4.75
N ARG A 10 -2.41 3.72 -4.12
CA ARG A 10 -3.10 3.82 -2.81
C ARG A 10 -2.14 3.54 -1.65
N CYS A 11 -2.55 3.90 -0.44
CA CYS A 11 -1.79 3.66 0.78
C CYS A 11 -1.38 2.18 0.93
N ALA A 12 -2.25 1.23 0.58
CA ALA A 12 -1.94 -0.21 0.61
C ALA A 12 -0.64 -0.58 -0.12
N SER A 13 -0.39 0.02 -1.29
CA SER A 13 0.81 -0.23 -2.10
C SER A 13 1.95 0.78 -1.83
N CYS A 14 1.80 1.63 -0.82
CA CYS A 14 2.76 2.69 -0.50
C CYS A 14 3.75 2.22 0.58
N GLU A 15 5.04 2.49 0.38
CA GLU A 15 6.11 2.19 1.36
C GLU A 15 5.83 2.84 2.73
N HIS A 16 5.25 4.04 2.73
CA HIS A 16 4.95 4.82 3.94
C HIS A 16 3.77 4.29 4.77
N TRP A 17 2.93 3.41 4.23
CA TRP A 17 1.79 2.91 5.01
C TRP A 17 2.22 1.74 5.89
N SER A 18 1.75 1.67 7.13
CA SER A 18 2.20 0.65 8.11
C SER A 18 1.14 -0.41 8.43
N GLY A 19 -0.02 -0.38 7.77
CA GLY A 19 -1.10 -1.33 8.02
C GLY A 19 -0.79 -2.71 7.45
N TRP A 20 -1.60 -3.70 7.84
CA TRP A 20 -1.40 -5.08 7.40
C TRP A 20 -1.56 -5.20 5.87
N ARG A 21 -0.56 -5.81 5.24
CA ARG A 21 -0.52 -6.11 3.80
C ARG A 21 0.49 -7.21 3.49
N GLN A 22 0.34 -7.84 2.34
CA GLN A 22 1.30 -8.80 1.78
C GLN A 22 1.46 -8.57 0.27
N PRO A 23 2.61 -8.86 -0.34
CA PRO A 23 2.71 -8.90 -1.80
C PRO A 23 1.72 -9.94 -2.37
N GLY A 24 1.04 -9.59 -3.46
CA GLY A 24 0.16 -10.55 -4.14
C GLY A 24 0.93 -11.53 -5.01
N GLU A 25 0.23 -12.58 -5.47
CA GLU A 25 0.81 -13.60 -6.36
C GLU A 25 1.13 -13.04 -7.75
N GLU A 26 0.33 -12.07 -8.22
CA GLU A 26 0.55 -11.39 -9.49
C GLU A 26 1.44 -10.15 -9.30
N PRO A 27 2.40 -9.90 -10.21
CA PRO A 27 3.20 -8.68 -10.19
C PRO A 27 2.33 -7.42 -10.16
N GLY A 28 2.70 -6.44 -9.34
CA GLY A 28 1.94 -5.20 -9.23
C GLY A 28 0.62 -5.33 -8.48
N THR A 29 0.47 -6.36 -7.65
CA THR A 29 -0.66 -6.50 -6.72
C THR A 29 -0.21 -6.55 -5.27
N VAL A 30 -1.06 -6.05 -4.38
CA VAL A 30 -0.89 -6.11 -2.92
C VAL A 30 -2.16 -6.69 -2.30
N ILE A 31 -1.99 -7.67 -1.42
CA ILE A 31 -3.05 -8.27 -0.63
C ILE A 31 -3.26 -7.45 0.64
N ILE A 32 -4.51 -7.09 0.92
CA ILE A 32 -4.94 -6.50 2.19
C ILE A 32 -6.08 -7.33 2.80
N GLU A 33 -6.32 -7.15 4.09
CA GLU A 33 -7.41 -7.86 4.77
C GLU A 33 -8.77 -7.37 4.27
N ALA A 34 -8.98 -6.05 4.32
CA ALA A 34 -10.17 -5.36 3.88
C ALA A 34 -9.84 -3.96 3.32
N GLU A 35 -10.73 -3.42 2.50
CA GLU A 35 -10.62 -2.06 1.98
C GLU A 35 -10.62 -0.97 3.07
N THR A 36 -11.21 -1.28 4.22
CA THR A 36 -11.25 -0.43 5.41
C THR A 36 -10.07 -0.65 6.35
N SER A 37 -9.15 -1.58 6.06
CA SER A 37 -7.97 -1.81 6.89
C SER A 37 -7.19 -0.50 7.07
N GLU A 38 -6.80 -0.23 8.30
CA GLU A 38 -6.14 1.01 8.71
C GLU A 38 -4.67 0.78 8.98
N GLY A 39 -3.91 1.86 8.86
CA GLY A 39 -2.46 1.89 9.08
C GLY A 39 -1.97 3.32 9.10
N LEU A 40 -0.89 3.57 9.83
CA LEU A 40 -0.28 4.90 9.90
C LEU A 40 0.46 5.20 8.60
N CYS A 41 0.39 6.45 8.16
CA CYS A 41 1.29 6.97 7.13
C CYS A 41 2.55 7.51 7.81
N GLN A 42 3.71 6.92 7.54
CA GLN A 42 5.00 7.22 8.16
C GLN A 42 5.94 7.79 7.09
N GLY A 43 6.23 9.08 7.15
CA GLY A 43 7.07 9.80 6.20
C GLY A 43 6.39 10.12 4.85
N GLY A 44 5.07 9.94 4.75
CA GLY A 44 4.28 10.31 3.56
C GLY A 44 3.54 11.64 3.71
N GLY A 45 2.64 11.96 2.77
CA GLY A 45 1.97 13.27 2.75
C GLY A 45 0.94 13.51 3.86
N TRP A 46 0.59 12.48 4.64
CA TRP A 46 -0.19 12.59 5.89
C TRP A 46 0.58 11.97 7.05
N ASP A 47 1.85 12.35 7.21
CA ASP A 47 2.73 11.79 8.23
C ASP A 47 2.07 11.72 9.63
N ASN A 48 2.31 10.62 10.33
CA ASN A 48 1.72 10.24 11.62
C ASN A 48 0.18 10.22 11.68
N SER A 49 -0.51 10.24 10.54
CA SER A 49 -1.97 10.12 10.48
C SER A 49 -2.39 8.71 10.06
N GLU A 50 -3.48 8.22 10.66
CA GLU A 50 -4.10 6.95 10.26
C GLU A 50 -4.82 7.10 8.92
N ARG A 51 -4.60 6.15 8.02
CA ARG A 51 -5.19 6.09 6.68
C ARG A 51 -5.71 4.70 6.39
N ARG A 52 -6.84 4.62 5.70
CA ARG A 52 -7.33 3.36 5.14
C ARG A 52 -6.46 2.91 3.97
N ALA A 53 -6.40 1.60 3.73
CA ALA A 53 -5.67 0.96 2.63
C ALA A 53 -5.94 1.61 1.25
N ARG A 54 -7.20 1.98 0.98
CA ARG A 54 -7.63 2.62 -0.27
C ARG A 54 -7.49 4.15 -0.32
N SER A 55 -6.95 4.77 0.73
CA SER A 55 -6.68 6.21 0.76
C SER A 55 -5.55 6.57 -0.22
N ALA A 56 -5.52 7.83 -0.64
CA ALA A 56 -4.34 8.42 -1.26
C ALA A 56 -3.64 9.32 -0.24
N CYS A 57 -2.30 9.30 -0.22
CA CYS A 57 -1.51 10.19 0.63
C CYS A 57 -0.84 11.35 -0.12
N GLY A 58 -0.97 11.42 -1.45
CA GLY A 58 -0.35 12.48 -2.26
C GLY A 58 1.17 12.38 -2.40
N HIS A 59 1.85 11.70 -1.49
CA HIS A 59 3.28 11.37 -1.54
C HIS A 59 3.49 9.87 -1.67
N TRP A 60 2.89 9.28 -2.71
CA TRP A 60 2.93 7.83 -2.92
C TRP A 60 4.30 7.40 -3.44
N ARG A 61 4.87 6.37 -2.81
CA ARG A 61 6.09 5.68 -3.22
C ARG A 61 5.82 4.18 -3.19
N ILE A 62 6.19 3.47 -4.26
CA ILE A 62 5.94 2.03 -4.33
C ILE A 62 6.58 1.32 -3.14
N TRP A 63 5.82 0.42 -2.50
CA TRP A 63 6.36 -0.43 -1.46
C TRP A 63 7.46 -1.32 -2.05
N GLU A 64 8.67 -1.22 -1.51
CA GLU A 64 9.89 -1.82 -2.08
C GLU A 64 9.77 -3.33 -2.38
N VAL A 65 9.03 -4.07 -1.56
CA VAL A 65 8.79 -5.51 -1.77
C VAL A 65 8.08 -5.80 -3.08
N LEU A 66 7.27 -4.86 -3.58
CA LEU A 66 6.53 -4.98 -4.86
C LEU A 66 7.38 -4.60 -6.07
N ASN A 67 8.57 -4.03 -5.87
CA ASN A 67 9.49 -3.64 -6.94
C ASN A 67 10.32 -4.82 -7.47
N GLN A 68 10.16 -6.01 -6.87
CA GLN A 68 10.78 -7.24 -7.36
C GLN A 68 10.07 -7.68 -8.65
N THR A 69 10.55 -7.14 -9.77
CA THR A 69 10.25 -7.68 -11.10
C THR A 69 11.19 -8.88 -11.29
N PRO A 70 10.72 -10.11 -11.52
CA PRO A 70 11.61 -11.15 -12.02
C PRO A 70 12.18 -10.68 -13.37
N PRO A 71 13.49 -10.87 -13.63
CA PRO A 71 14.13 -10.43 -14.88
C PRO A 71 13.49 -11.04 -16.13
#